data_AF-A0A420I0V4-F1
#
_entry.id   AF-A0A420I0V4-F1
#
_cell.length_a   1.000
_cell.length_b   1.000
_cell.length_c   1.000
_cell.angle_alpha   90.00
_cell.angle_beta   90.00
_cell.angle_gamma   90.00
#
_symmetry.space_group_name_H-M   'P 1'
#
loop_
_entity.id
_entity.type
_entity.pdbx_description
1 polymer ?
#
loop_
_entity_poly.entity_id
_entity_poly.type
_entity_poly.pdbx_seq_one_letter_code
_entity_poly.pdbx_strand_id
1 'polypeptide(L)'
;MKITLFLTSALSVAAIPAVFDSATNNPLSTSRLTSNGRVSLAADSNKNANAQGDDNYNTVPTSFKDEEHMVGHAKYVSGSIANGTITEKDAPSMIQSLFLAATPTSTPTGVKDTMSRANAAFSMQNTSPSGNSTEPNLMASALDMMMNGLVSNDLQNTLQSKAAIPTFNNPPVAADKSFYTKEGNAPFSIPEEKLRSAIQIPPTFTYGQKPAMLMVPGTGASGFETFGNTFGKLLTVTPYADPVYISIPGNSLGDVQINAEYVAYALQYVQAISNQNITVMTWSQGALDVQWSLKYWPSIRNFVTDFIAISPDFHGTRLAYLLCSGNTNINMIGCTPAVSQQAYNSRFINRMRQDGGDSSYVPTTTVYSQYDEIVQPQSGRQASAMIREGNAPVSNTLLQEACRGQEGSGLYLHEGVLYSATAYALVIDALTHDGPGSIDRVRNSCSQTTPEGLSDLDVVGVEALIVIILFRLLTFAPKVVREPELKEYAAN
;
A
#
# COMPACT_ATOMS: atom_id res chain seq x y z
N MET A 1 -39.52 16.56 -58.69
CA MET A 1 -38.26 15.82 -58.90
C MET A 1 -37.23 16.38 -57.91
N LYS A 2 -37.13 15.76 -56.72
CA LYS A 2 -36.20 16.11 -55.63
C LYS A 2 -35.30 14.88 -55.44
N ILE A 3 -33.98 15.08 -55.42
CA ILE A 3 -33.00 14.04 -55.11
C ILE A 3 -32.36 14.40 -53.77
N THR A 4 -32.50 13.48 -52.82
CA THR A 4 -31.91 13.51 -51.48
C THR A 4 -30.54 12.84 -51.54
N LEU A 5 -29.50 13.49 -51.03
CA LEU A 5 -28.17 12.89 -50.85
C LEU A 5 -27.88 12.82 -49.33
N PHE A 6 -27.73 11.61 -48.82
CA PHE A 6 -27.16 11.33 -47.50
C PHE A 6 -25.63 11.33 -47.63
N LEU A 7 -24.92 12.12 -46.82
CA LEU A 7 -23.49 11.93 -46.57
C LEU A 7 -23.30 11.67 -45.07
N THR A 8 -22.87 10.46 -44.75
CA THR A 8 -22.29 10.05 -43.48
C THR A 8 -20.80 10.41 -43.48
N SER A 9 -20.34 11.18 -42.48
CA SER A 9 -18.90 11.39 -42.22
C SER A 9 -18.56 10.89 -40.82
N ALA A 10 -17.93 9.72 -40.79
CA ALA A 10 -17.30 9.14 -39.61
C ALA A 10 -16.01 9.91 -39.29
N LEU A 11 -15.88 10.42 -38.06
CA LEU A 11 -14.60 10.83 -37.50
C LEU A 11 -13.90 9.61 -36.91
N SER A 12 -12.79 9.22 -37.52
CA SER A 12 -11.84 8.23 -37.00
C SER A 12 -10.99 8.86 -35.89
N VAL A 13 -11.23 8.45 -34.64
CA VAL A 13 -10.32 8.64 -33.52
C VAL A 13 -9.19 7.62 -33.66
N ALA A 14 -7.95 8.09 -33.80
CA ALA A 14 -6.77 7.24 -33.84
C ALA A 14 -6.54 6.60 -32.45
N ALA A 15 -6.77 5.30 -32.35
CA ALA A 15 -6.36 4.50 -31.19
C ALA A 15 -4.83 4.43 -31.15
N ILE A 16 -4.23 4.79 -30.01
CA ILE A 16 -2.81 4.57 -29.75
C ILE A 16 -2.65 3.11 -29.30
N PRO A 17 -1.95 2.24 -30.04
CA PRO A 17 -1.72 0.87 -29.60
C PRO A 17 -0.68 0.84 -28.48
N ALA A 18 -0.99 0.14 -27.40
CA ALA A 18 0.01 -0.31 -26.44
C ALA A 18 0.98 -1.25 -27.17
N VAL A 19 2.26 -0.88 -27.22
CA VAL A 19 3.32 -1.73 -27.78
C VAL A 19 3.96 -2.48 -26.63
N PHE A 20 3.81 -3.81 -26.64
CA PHE A 20 4.54 -4.73 -25.79
C PHE A 20 5.93 -4.93 -26.38
N ASP A 21 6.95 -4.28 -25.82
CA ASP A 21 8.32 -4.51 -26.26
C ASP A 21 8.91 -5.71 -25.52
N SER A 22 9.36 -6.70 -26.29
CA SER A 22 9.83 -8.00 -25.81
C SER A 22 11.28 -8.23 -26.21
N ALA A 23 12.23 -7.56 -25.54
CA ALA A 23 13.64 -7.95 -25.50
C ALA A 23 14.35 -7.09 -24.43
N THR A 24 14.99 -7.64 -23.40
CA THR A 24 16.28 -8.34 -23.52
C THR A 24 16.50 -9.21 -22.27
N ASN A 25 16.37 -10.52 -22.45
CA ASN A 25 16.74 -11.52 -21.44
C ASN A 25 18.25 -11.79 -21.51
N ASN A 26 19.00 -11.40 -20.49
CA ASN A 26 20.26 -12.08 -20.16
C ASN A 26 19.97 -13.07 -19.03
N PRO A 27 20.28 -14.37 -19.20
CA PRO A 27 19.89 -15.40 -18.26
C PRO A 27 20.73 -15.29 -16.97
N LEU A 28 20.04 -15.06 -15.85
CA LEU A 28 20.58 -15.32 -14.52
C LEU A 28 20.88 -16.82 -14.41
N SER A 29 22.10 -17.13 -13.95
CA SER A 29 22.62 -18.48 -13.74
C SER A 29 21.63 -19.35 -12.96
N THR A 30 21.26 -20.49 -13.54
CA THR A 30 20.33 -21.46 -13.01
C THR A 30 20.93 -22.22 -11.82
N SER A 31 20.45 -21.92 -10.62
CA SER A 31 20.51 -22.85 -9.50
C SER A 31 19.75 -24.13 -9.90
N ARG A 32 20.43 -25.28 -9.88
CA ARG A 32 19.87 -26.57 -10.33
C ARG A 32 18.59 -26.94 -9.57
N LEU A 33 17.47 -26.91 -10.27
CA LEU A 33 16.24 -27.62 -9.90
C LEU A 33 16.53 -29.13 -9.92
N THR A 34 16.60 -29.78 -8.75
CA THR A 34 16.56 -31.25 -8.68
C THR A 34 15.13 -31.72 -8.94
N SER A 35 15.00 -32.77 -9.75
CA SER A 35 13.81 -33.18 -10.51
C SER A 35 12.63 -33.75 -9.70
N ASN A 36 12.25 -33.17 -8.55
CA ASN A 36 11.09 -33.60 -7.75
C ASN A 36 10.38 -32.46 -7.00
N GLY A 37 10.47 -31.21 -7.45
CA GLY A 37 9.67 -30.08 -6.92
C GLY A 37 9.88 -29.70 -5.45
N ARG A 38 10.78 -30.40 -4.73
CA ARG A 38 11.11 -30.13 -3.33
C ARG A 38 12.34 -29.25 -3.25
N VAL A 39 12.19 -28.07 -2.67
CA VAL A 39 13.32 -27.22 -2.29
C VAL A 39 13.85 -27.75 -0.95
N SER A 40 15.10 -28.24 -0.95
CA SER A 40 15.78 -28.72 0.25
C SER A 40 16.40 -27.53 0.99
N LEU A 41 16.06 -27.37 2.26
CA LEU A 41 16.67 -26.37 3.14
C LEU A 41 18.11 -26.78 3.49
N ALA A 42 18.97 -25.79 3.74
CA ALA A 42 20.35 -26.03 4.17
C ALA A 42 20.37 -26.85 5.48
N ALA A 43 21.26 -27.83 5.57
CA ALA A 43 21.33 -28.72 6.72
C ALA A 43 21.83 -27.96 7.96
N ASP A 44 21.02 -27.94 9.03
CA ASP A 44 21.41 -27.39 10.32
C ASP A 44 22.50 -28.26 10.98
N SER A 45 23.52 -27.62 11.55
CA SER A 45 24.68 -28.30 12.17
C SER A 45 24.54 -28.50 13.68
N ASN A 46 23.41 -28.12 14.28
CA ASN A 46 23.21 -28.25 15.74
C ASN A 46 21.94 -29.04 16.09
N LYS A 47 22.03 -30.37 16.03
CA LYS A 47 21.04 -31.26 16.64
C LYS A 47 21.27 -31.31 18.15
N ASN A 48 20.37 -30.69 18.93
CA ASN A 48 19.96 -31.16 20.26
C ASN A 48 18.80 -30.32 20.84
N ALA A 49 17.57 -30.85 20.79
CA ALA A 49 16.57 -30.79 21.87
C ALA A 49 15.27 -31.54 21.51
N ASN A 50 15.11 -32.74 22.07
CA ASN A 50 13.90 -33.43 22.55
C ASN A 50 12.51 -33.18 21.90
N ALA A 51 12.17 -34.10 20.98
CA ALA A 51 10.90 -34.81 20.75
C ALA A 51 9.53 -34.17 21.08
N GLN A 52 8.78 -33.82 20.02
CA GLN A 52 7.41 -34.31 19.75
C GLN A 52 7.04 -34.02 18.27
N GLY A 53 6.73 -35.08 17.49
CA GLY A 53 6.34 -35.01 16.07
C GLY A 53 7.54 -34.94 15.11
N ASP A 54 7.80 -35.99 14.32
CA ASP A 54 8.86 -36.02 13.31
C ASP A 54 8.39 -35.30 12.02
N ASP A 55 8.08 -34.01 12.15
CA ASP A 55 7.74 -33.16 11.01
C ASP A 55 9.03 -32.61 10.39
N ASN A 56 9.38 -33.14 9.22
CA ASN A 56 10.53 -32.67 8.46
C ASN A 56 10.26 -31.28 7.86
N TYR A 57 10.49 -30.22 8.65
CA TYR A 57 10.39 -28.84 8.18
C TYR A 57 11.52 -28.43 7.22
N ASN A 58 12.51 -29.30 6.97
CA ASN A 58 13.66 -29.05 6.09
C ASN A 58 13.34 -29.13 4.59
N THR A 59 12.09 -29.37 4.20
CA THR A 59 11.64 -29.30 2.81
C THR A 59 10.31 -28.59 2.74
N VAL A 60 10.18 -27.59 1.86
CA VAL A 60 8.89 -26.94 1.63
C VAL A 60 7.95 -27.94 0.93
N PRO A 61 6.75 -28.19 1.48
CA PRO A 61 5.78 -29.09 0.86
C PRO A 61 5.15 -28.44 -0.37
N THR A 62 4.53 -29.24 -1.25
CA THR A 62 3.75 -28.70 -2.38
C THR A 62 2.43 -28.06 -1.94
N SER A 63 1.90 -28.47 -0.79
CA SER A 63 0.74 -27.91 -0.12
C SER A 63 0.83 -28.18 1.39
N PHE A 64 0.35 -27.27 2.23
CA PHE A 64 0.24 -27.54 3.67
C PHE A 64 -0.86 -28.56 3.97
N LYS A 65 -0.66 -29.39 4.99
CA LYS A 65 -1.66 -30.38 5.41
C LYS A 65 -2.77 -29.75 6.26
N ASP A 66 -2.36 -28.86 7.16
CA ASP A 66 -3.19 -28.16 8.12
C ASP A 66 -2.43 -26.90 8.61
N GLU A 67 -3.10 -26.09 9.44
CA GLU A 67 -2.57 -24.86 10.00
C GLU A 67 -1.33 -25.10 10.88
N GLU A 68 -1.29 -26.17 11.68
CA GLU A 68 -0.17 -26.50 12.57
C GLU A 68 1.12 -26.74 11.76
N HIS A 69 1.02 -27.52 10.69
CA HIS A 69 2.15 -27.75 9.78
C HIS A 69 2.59 -26.47 9.05
N MET A 70 1.63 -25.63 8.60
CA MET A 70 1.93 -24.34 7.98
C MET A 70 2.71 -23.43 8.93
N VAL A 71 2.24 -23.30 10.18
CA VAL A 71 2.87 -22.51 11.22
C VAL A 71 4.27 -23.04 11.54
N GLY A 72 4.44 -24.37 11.62
CA GLY A 72 5.73 -25.00 11.82
C GLY A 72 6.76 -24.62 10.74
N HIS A 73 6.36 -24.65 9.47
CA HIS A 73 7.21 -24.21 8.36
C HIS A 73 7.51 -22.71 8.39
N ALA A 74 6.52 -21.86 8.66
CA ALA A 74 6.71 -20.42 8.76
C ALA A 74 7.71 -20.06 9.87
N LYS A 75 7.60 -20.73 11.03
CA LYS A 75 8.54 -20.59 12.16
C LYS A 75 9.93 -21.06 11.80
N TYR A 76 10.06 -22.23 11.16
CA TYR A 76 11.35 -22.78 10.75
C TYR A 76 12.08 -21.84 9.78
N VAL A 77 11.38 -21.38 8.72
CA VAL A 77 11.99 -20.51 7.71
C VAL A 77 12.35 -19.15 8.31
N SER A 78 11.45 -18.54 9.08
CA SER A 78 11.74 -17.26 9.73
C SER A 78 12.90 -17.35 10.72
N GLY A 79 12.96 -18.41 11.53
CA GLY A 79 14.08 -18.67 12.44
C GLY A 79 15.40 -18.94 11.71
N SER A 80 15.35 -19.64 10.57
CA SER A 80 16.52 -19.91 9.74
C SER A 80 17.03 -18.67 9.02
N ILE A 81 16.16 -17.72 8.65
CA ILE A 81 16.58 -16.40 8.17
C ILE A 81 17.24 -15.63 9.32
N ALA A 82 16.60 -15.65 10.50
CA ALA A 82 17.08 -14.92 11.67
C ALA A 82 18.44 -15.39 12.17
N ASN A 83 18.72 -16.69 12.14
CA ASN A 83 20.02 -17.24 12.53
C ASN A 83 21.02 -17.33 11.36
N GLY A 84 20.71 -16.73 10.20
CA GLY A 84 21.59 -16.68 9.03
C GLY A 84 21.80 -18.00 8.27
N THR A 85 21.10 -19.07 8.63
CA THR A 85 21.16 -20.35 7.90
C THR A 85 20.58 -20.22 6.49
N ILE A 86 19.48 -19.48 6.36
CA ILE A 86 18.97 -19.02 5.07
C ILE A 86 19.55 -17.63 4.82
N THR A 87 20.35 -17.50 3.76
CA THR A 87 20.98 -16.22 3.42
C THR A 87 19.94 -15.23 2.90
N GLU A 88 20.24 -13.93 2.97
CA GLU A 88 19.38 -12.89 2.38
C GLU A 88 19.13 -13.10 0.88
N LYS A 89 20.11 -13.68 0.16
CA LYS A 89 19.98 -14.03 -1.25
C LYS A 89 18.99 -15.17 -1.48
N ASP A 90 18.93 -16.14 -0.58
CA ASP A 90 18.11 -17.35 -0.73
C ASP A 90 16.72 -17.20 -0.09
N ALA A 91 16.56 -16.27 0.86
CA ALA A 91 15.29 -16.04 1.54
C ALA A 91 14.10 -15.78 0.60
N PRO A 92 14.20 -14.94 -0.47
CA PRO A 92 13.07 -14.67 -1.35
C PRO A 92 12.48 -15.92 -2.01
N SER A 93 13.33 -16.82 -2.54
CA SER A 93 12.87 -18.03 -3.22
C SER A 93 12.25 -19.06 -2.26
N MET A 94 12.79 -19.13 -1.03
CA MET A 94 12.23 -19.98 0.02
C MET A 94 10.84 -19.50 0.47
N ILE A 95 10.70 -18.19 0.70
CA ILE A 95 9.43 -17.57 1.08
C ILE A 95 8.40 -17.72 -0.03
N GLN A 96 8.79 -17.50 -1.29
CA GLN A 96 7.93 -17.74 -2.45
C GLN A 96 7.42 -19.19 -2.49
N SER A 97 8.28 -20.16 -2.22
CA SER A 97 7.89 -21.57 -2.19
C SER A 97 6.86 -21.85 -1.09
N LEU A 98 7.00 -21.24 0.10
CA LEU A 98 6.01 -21.39 1.18
C LEU A 98 4.65 -20.78 0.80
N PHE A 99 4.64 -19.58 0.24
CA PHE A 99 3.40 -18.93 -0.19
C PHE A 99 2.71 -19.71 -1.32
N LEU A 100 3.46 -20.29 -2.25
CA LEU A 100 2.90 -21.17 -3.30
C LEU A 100 2.32 -22.47 -2.73
N ALA A 101 2.76 -22.92 -1.55
CA ALA A 101 2.20 -24.08 -0.86
C ALA A 101 0.93 -23.76 -0.05
N ALA A 102 0.63 -22.48 0.20
CA ALA A 102 -0.60 -22.06 0.88
C ALA A 102 -1.79 -22.10 -0.07
N THR A 103 -2.45 -23.27 -0.11
CA THR A 103 -3.68 -23.47 -0.87
C THR A 103 -4.90 -23.17 0.02
N PRO A 104 -5.86 -22.35 -0.44
CA PRO A 104 -7.10 -22.11 0.30
C PRO A 104 -7.83 -23.41 0.66
N THR A 105 -8.18 -23.56 1.94
CA THR A 105 -8.98 -24.68 2.46
C THR A 105 -10.44 -24.29 2.71
N SER A 106 -10.76 -23.00 2.66
CA SER A 106 -12.11 -22.45 2.77
C SER A 106 -12.27 -21.19 1.92
N THR A 107 -13.51 -20.72 1.75
CA THR A 107 -13.82 -19.43 1.13
C THR A 107 -14.63 -18.60 2.11
N PRO A 108 -14.33 -17.29 2.25
CA PRO A 108 -15.15 -16.40 3.07
C PRO A 108 -16.61 -16.36 2.61
N THR A 109 -17.55 -16.36 3.56
CA THR A 109 -19.00 -16.42 3.25
C THR A 109 -19.67 -15.05 3.13
N GLY A 110 -18.91 -13.95 3.33
CA GLY A 110 -19.38 -12.57 3.22
C GLY A 110 -18.55 -11.63 4.10
N VAL A 111 -18.81 -10.32 4.02
CA VAL A 111 -18.02 -9.27 4.71
C VAL A 111 -17.66 -9.60 6.16
N LYS A 112 -18.64 -9.96 7.00
CA LYS A 112 -18.39 -10.22 8.44
C LYS A 112 -17.47 -11.43 8.67
N ASP A 113 -17.61 -12.47 7.86
CA ASP A 113 -16.73 -13.65 7.92
C ASP A 113 -15.32 -13.31 7.42
N THR A 114 -15.21 -12.55 6.32
CA THR A 114 -13.95 -12.02 5.78
C THR A 114 -13.17 -11.23 6.83
N MET A 115 -13.81 -10.24 7.47
CA MET A 115 -13.19 -9.42 8.53
C MET A 115 -12.76 -10.27 9.73
N SER A 116 -13.59 -11.24 10.14
CA SER A 116 -13.28 -12.12 11.27
C SER A 116 -12.06 -12.99 11.00
N ARG A 117 -11.93 -13.53 9.77
CA ARG A 117 -10.79 -14.36 9.36
C ARG A 117 -9.50 -13.56 9.32
N ALA A 118 -9.53 -12.37 8.71
CA ALA A 118 -8.37 -11.50 8.65
C ALA A 118 -7.86 -11.12 10.05
N ASN A 119 -8.78 -10.70 10.93
CA ASN A 119 -8.42 -10.35 12.31
C ASN A 119 -7.87 -11.55 13.12
N ALA A 120 -8.39 -12.76 12.90
CA ALA A 120 -7.89 -13.96 13.56
C ALA A 120 -6.42 -14.24 13.21
N ALA A 121 -6.03 -14.04 11.95
CA ALA A 121 -4.67 -14.29 11.47
C ALA A 121 -3.61 -13.41 12.17
N PHE A 122 -3.94 -12.16 12.51
CA PHE A 122 -3.02 -11.27 13.23
C PHE A 122 -2.97 -11.52 14.74
N SER A 123 -3.83 -12.39 15.27
CA SER A 123 -3.82 -12.81 16.67
C SER A 123 -2.88 -14.00 16.95
N MET A 124 -2.12 -14.47 15.94
CA MET A 124 -1.19 -15.60 16.04
C MET A 124 0.11 -15.25 16.80
N GLN A 125 0.03 -14.85 18.06
CA GLN A 125 1.16 -14.33 18.85
C GLN A 125 2.11 -15.42 19.41
N ASN A 126 1.62 -16.66 19.62
CA ASN A 126 2.43 -17.76 20.14
C ASN A 126 3.38 -18.38 19.10
N THR A 127 3.35 -17.90 17.86
CA THR A 127 4.07 -18.50 16.74
C THR A 127 5.33 -17.71 16.35
N SER A 128 5.71 -16.71 17.15
CA SER A 128 6.91 -15.89 16.92
C SER A 128 8.19 -16.74 16.77
N PRO A 129 9.06 -16.41 15.81
CA PRO A 129 10.39 -17.02 15.68
C PRO A 129 11.28 -16.83 16.92
N SER A 130 11.08 -15.75 17.68
CA SER A 130 11.85 -15.46 18.91
C SER A 130 11.40 -16.29 20.11
N GLY A 131 10.29 -17.01 20.01
CA GLY A 131 9.64 -17.69 21.13
C GLY A 131 8.90 -16.73 22.08
N ASN A 132 8.91 -15.42 21.79
CA ASN A 132 8.13 -14.45 22.55
C ASN A 132 6.64 -14.55 22.16
N SER A 133 5.81 -14.98 23.11
CA SER A 133 4.36 -15.17 22.93
C SER A 133 3.58 -13.89 22.67
N THR A 134 4.23 -12.73 22.68
CA THR A 134 3.59 -11.43 22.41
C THR A 134 3.96 -10.85 21.04
N GLU A 135 4.84 -11.50 20.28
CA GLU A 135 5.26 -11.03 18.95
C GLU A 135 4.46 -11.76 17.85
N PRO A 136 3.86 -11.05 16.88
CA PRO A 136 3.17 -11.70 15.78
C PRO A 136 4.16 -12.34 14.81
N ASN A 137 3.83 -13.50 14.26
CA ASN A 137 4.54 -14.08 13.12
C ASN A 137 3.84 -13.68 11.82
N LEU A 138 4.28 -12.58 11.22
CA LEU A 138 3.64 -12.02 10.03
C LEU A 138 3.66 -12.96 8.81
N MET A 139 4.67 -13.84 8.71
CA MET A 139 4.68 -14.87 7.67
C MET A 139 3.58 -15.90 7.91
N ALA A 140 3.41 -16.37 9.15
CA ALA A 140 2.32 -17.27 9.51
C ALA A 140 0.95 -16.61 9.32
N SER A 141 0.79 -15.33 9.72
CA SER A 141 -0.44 -14.58 9.51
C SER A 141 -0.80 -14.49 8.02
N ALA A 142 0.16 -14.14 7.15
CA ALA A 142 -0.09 -14.07 5.71
C ALA A 142 -0.51 -15.43 5.12
N LEU A 143 0.16 -16.51 5.53
CA LEU A 143 -0.14 -17.86 5.07
C LEU A 143 -1.50 -18.35 5.61
N ASP A 144 -1.85 -18.02 6.86
CA ASP A 144 -3.14 -18.33 7.45
C ASP A 144 -4.29 -17.61 6.72
N MET A 145 -4.11 -16.34 6.40
CA MET A 145 -5.06 -15.58 5.58
C MET A 145 -5.30 -16.27 4.23
N MET A 146 -4.23 -16.72 3.57
CA MET A 146 -4.33 -17.46 2.30
C MET A 146 -5.07 -18.79 2.47
N MET A 147 -4.74 -19.58 3.50
CA MET A 147 -5.42 -20.84 3.79
C MET A 147 -6.91 -20.63 4.10
N ASN A 148 -7.26 -19.51 4.72
CA ASN A 148 -8.64 -19.11 5.00
C ASN A 148 -9.39 -18.52 3.79
N GLY A 149 -8.75 -18.44 2.63
CA GLY A 149 -9.36 -18.02 1.36
C GLY A 149 -9.29 -16.53 1.07
N LEU A 150 -8.47 -15.77 1.80
CA LEU A 150 -8.17 -14.36 1.51
C LEU A 150 -7.11 -14.29 0.41
N VAL A 151 -7.52 -14.66 -0.80
CA VAL A 151 -6.67 -14.70 -1.99
C VAL A 151 -7.27 -13.89 -3.13
N SER A 152 -6.40 -13.37 -4.00
CA SER A 152 -6.79 -12.63 -5.21
C SER A 152 -5.97 -13.07 -6.42
N ASN A 153 -6.44 -12.70 -7.62
CA ASN A 153 -5.66 -12.93 -8.85
C ASN A 153 -4.33 -12.18 -8.83
N ASP A 154 -4.30 -10.97 -8.27
CA ASP A 154 -3.09 -10.15 -8.15
C ASP A 154 -2.08 -10.79 -7.19
N LEU A 155 -2.55 -11.43 -6.12
CA LEU A 155 -1.71 -12.24 -5.25
C LEU A 155 -1.09 -13.41 -6.03
N GLN A 156 -1.89 -14.20 -6.74
CA GLN A 156 -1.38 -15.32 -7.52
C GLN A 156 -0.36 -14.89 -8.58
N ASN A 157 -0.63 -13.78 -9.28
CA ASN A 157 0.30 -13.20 -10.24
C ASN A 157 1.60 -12.72 -9.58
N THR A 158 1.52 -12.09 -8.42
CA THR A 158 2.68 -11.65 -7.64
C THR A 158 3.53 -12.84 -7.20
N LEU A 159 2.90 -13.88 -6.63
CA LEU A 159 3.59 -15.08 -6.17
C LEU A 159 4.28 -15.86 -7.30
N GLN A 160 3.74 -15.80 -8.51
CA GLN A 160 4.32 -16.46 -9.68
C GLN A 160 5.34 -15.59 -10.43
N SER A 161 5.70 -14.42 -9.90
CA SER A 161 6.54 -13.42 -10.60
C SER A 161 5.97 -13.04 -11.98
N LYS A 162 4.64 -13.12 -12.14
CA LYS A 162 3.90 -12.75 -13.36
C LYS A 162 3.20 -11.40 -13.25
N ALA A 163 3.28 -10.73 -12.10
CA ALA A 163 2.80 -9.37 -11.95
C ALA A 163 3.51 -8.47 -12.96
N ALA A 164 2.75 -7.93 -13.91
CA ALA A 164 3.28 -6.98 -14.87
C ALA A 164 3.66 -5.69 -14.14
N ILE A 165 4.78 -5.07 -14.51
CA ILE A 165 5.08 -3.69 -14.13
C ILE A 165 4.50 -2.82 -15.23
N PRO A 166 3.31 -2.21 -15.03
CA PRO A 166 2.69 -1.42 -16.08
C PRO A 166 3.55 -0.18 -16.34
N THR A 167 3.93 0.01 -17.61
CA THR A 167 4.65 1.21 -18.06
C THR A 167 3.66 2.13 -18.75
N PHE A 168 3.57 3.37 -18.29
CA PHE A 168 2.66 4.37 -18.85
C PHE A 168 3.46 5.39 -19.66
N ASN A 169 3.12 5.51 -20.94
CA ASN A 169 3.73 6.49 -21.82
C ASN A 169 2.91 7.79 -21.82
N ASN A 170 3.00 8.53 -20.71
CA ASN A 170 2.37 9.85 -20.65
C ASN A 170 3.30 10.87 -21.37
N PRO A 171 2.77 11.77 -22.22
CA PRO A 171 3.59 12.74 -22.93
C PRO A 171 4.12 13.84 -21.98
N PRO A 172 5.28 14.46 -22.26
CA PRO A 172 5.73 15.64 -21.52
C PRO A 172 4.70 16.78 -21.63
N VAL A 173 4.65 17.62 -20.59
CA VAL A 173 3.91 18.88 -20.67
C VAL A 173 4.69 19.90 -21.52
N ALA A 174 3.99 20.90 -22.04
CA ALA A 174 4.65 22.00 -22.75
C ALA A 174 5.64 22.74 -21.84
N ALA A 175 6.72 23.28 -22.41
CA ALA A 175 7.84 23.86 -21.65
C ALA A 175 7.42 25.04 -20.75
N ASP A 176 6.44 25.82 -21.18
CA ASP A 176 5.83 26.92 -20.42
C ASP A 176 5.00 26.45 -19.22
N LYS A 177 4.60 25.18 -19.20
CA LYS A 177 3.93 24.50 -18.08
C LYS A 177 4.88 23.63 -17.27
N SER A 178 6.17 23.60 -17.59
CA SER A 178 7.12 22.77 -16.85
C SER A 178 7.31 23.28 -15.42
N PHE A 179 7.31 22.34 -14.49
CA PHE A 179 7.42 22.60 -13.06
C PHE A 179 8.57 21.80 -12.42
N TYR A 180 9.37 21.12 -13.24
CA TYR A 180 10.48 20.26 -12.81
C TYR A 180 11.60 21.07 -12.11
N THR A 181 11.83 22.32 -12.51
CA THR A 181 12.84 23.22 -11.91
C THR A 181 12.20 24.47 -11.30
N LYS A 182 11.00 24.34 -10.73
CA LYS A 182 10.26 25.49 -10.18
C LYS A 182 10.97 26.05 -8.94
N GLU A 183 11.28 27.34 -8.95
CA GLU A 183 11.90 28.03 -7.81
C GLU A 183 11.04 27.91 -6.55
N GLY A 184 11.69 27.69 -5.40
CA GLY A 184 11.04 27.49 -4.10
C GLY A 184 10.57 26.06 -3.82
N ASN A 185 10.53 25.18 -4.82
CA ASN A 185 10.39 23.73 -4.60
C ASN A 185 11.75 23.08 -4.33
N ALA A 186 11.74 21.97 -3.60
CA ALA A 186 12.88 21.07 -3.52
C ALA A 186 13.24 20.52 -4.92
N PRO A 187 14.53 20.23 -5.19
CA PRO A 187 14.95 19.67 -6.46
C PRO A 187 14.49 18.21 -6.59
N PHE A 188 14.08 17.82 -7.78
CA PHE A 188 13.92 16.40 -8.13
C PHE A 188 15.29 15.77 -8.39
N SER A 189 15.52 14.60 -7.79
CA SER A 189 16.68 13.74 -8.06
C SER A 189 16.40 12.67 -9.10
N ILE A 190 15.13 12.39 -9.37
CA ILE A 190 14.68 11.42 -10.38
C ILE A 190 14.39 12.13 -11.72
N PRO A 191 14.92 11.65 -12.86
CA PRO A 191 14.60 12.20 -14.18
C PRO A 191 13.09 12.27 -14.46
N GLU A 192 12.64 13.36 -15.09
CA GLU A 192 11.23 13.63 -15.40
C GLU A 192 10.51 12.45 -16.04
N GLU A 193 11.13 11.79 -17.03
CA GLU A 193 10.57 10.64 -17.72
C GLU A 193 10.19 9.50 -16.76
N LYS A 194 11.06 9.22 -15.78
CA LYS A 194 10.81 8.17 -14.78
C LYS A 194 9.70 8.58 -13.82
N LEU A 195 9.67 9.84 -13.37
CA LEU A 195 8.59 10.35 -12.52
C LEU A 195 7.24 10.23 -13.24
N ARG A 196 7.21 10.62 -14.52
CA ARG A 196 6.01 10.63 -15.35
C ARG A 196 5.51 9.22 -15.69
N SER A 197 6.39 8.24 -15.85
CA SER A 197 6.00 6.85 -16.16
C SER A 197 5.28 6.14 -15.00
N ALA A 198 5.37 6.67 -13.78
CA ALA A 198 4.68 6.12 -12.61
C ALA A 198 3.17 6.47 -12.58
N ILE A 199 2.75 7.48 -13.36
CA ILE A 199 1.37 7.98 -13.34
C ILE A 199 0.50 7.09 -14.23
N GLN A 200 -0.53 6.49 -13.65
CA GLN A 200 -1.47 5.61 -14.33
C GLN A 200 -2.76 6.39 -14.62
N ILE A 201 -2.87 6.90 -15.84
CA ILE A 201 -4.05 7.62 -16.30
C ILE A 201 -5.03 6.61 -16.93
N PRO A 202 -6.21 6.38 -16.35
CA PRO A 202 -7.18 5.47 -16.94
C PRO A 202 -7.68 5.99 -18.29
N PRO A 203 -8.07 5.10 -19.23
CA PRO A 203 -8.69 5.52 -20.49
C PRO A 203 -9.98 6.34 -20.32
N THR A 204 -10.62 6.24 -19.15
CA THR A 204 -11.83 6.98 -18.76
C THR A 204 -11.55 8.38 -18.24
N PHE A 205 -10.28 8.74 -18.01
CA PHE A 205 -9.91 10.07 -17.53
C PHE A 205 -10.30 11.15 -18.54
N THR A 206 -10.92 12.21 -18.06
CA THR A 206 -11.61 13.21 -18.88
C THR A 206 -10.82 14.49 -19.10
N TYR A 207 -9.61 14.58 -18.54
CA TYR A 207 -8.70 15.71 -18.75
C TYR A 207 -9.36 17.07 -18.40
N GLY A 208 -9.98 17.15 -17.23
CA GLY A 208 -10.55 18.40 -16.70
C GLY A 208 -12.04 18.63 -17.00
N GLN A 209 -12.78 17.62 -17.49
CA GLN A 209 -14.26 17.71 -17.48
C GLN A 209 -14.83 17.39 -16.10
N LYS A 210 -14.14 16.52 -15.34
CA LYS A 210 -14.40 16.21 -13.94
C LYS A 210 -13.17 16.59 -13.09
N PRO A 211 -13.36 16.99 -11.81
CA PRO A 211 -12.25 17.24 -10.89
C PRO A 211 -11.30 16.05 -10.82
N ALA A 212 -10.01 16.27 -11.10
CA ALA A 212 -9.02 15.21 -11.06
C ALA A 212 -8.68 14.83 -9.61
N MET A 213 -8.51 13.52 -9.37
CA MET A 213 -8.21 12.98 -8.06
C MET A 213 -7.01 12.03 -8.14
N LEU A 214 -5.88 12.42 -7.55
CA LEU A 214 -4.70 11.55 -7.49
C LEU A 214 -4.82 10.58 -6.31
N MET A 215 -4.66 9.28 -6.59
CA MET A 215 -4.75 8.21 -5.61
C MET A 215 -3.37 7.58 -5.34
N VAL A 216 -2.84 7.82 -4.14
CA VAL A 216 -1.48 7.47 -3.71
C VAL A 216 -1.48 6.23 -2.80
N PRO A 217 -0.77 5.15 -3.17
CA PRO A 217 -0.83 3.89 -2.46
C PRO A 217 -0.09 3.90 -1.12
N GLY A 218 -0.27 2.82 -0.38
CA GLY A 218 0.47 2.51 0.83
C GLY A 218 1.77 1.74 0.58
N THR A 219 2.44 1.39 1.68
CA THR A 219 3.64 0.55 1.69
C THR A 219 3.39 -0.78 0.98
N GLY A 220 4.23 -1.13 0.01
CA GLY A 220 4.18 -2.43 -0.66
C GLY A 220 3.09 -2.56 -1.73
N ALA A 221 2.34 -1.50 -2.04
CA ALA A 221 1.24 -1.52 -3.01
C ALA A 221 1.42 -0.49 -4.13
N SER A 222 0.67 -0.66 -5.22
CA SER A 222 0.44 0.37 -6.24
C SER A 222 -0.94 1.02 -6.08
N GLY A 223 -1.13 2.20 -6.68
CA GLY A 223 -2.39 2.95 -6.55
C GLY A 223 -3.57 2.16 -7.10
N PHE A 224 -3.43 1.51 -8.25
CA PHE A 224 -4.53 0.71 -8.81
C PHE A 224 -4.84 -0.53 -7.97
N GLU A 225 -3.85 -1.24 -7.43
CA GLU A 225 -4.07 -2.37 -6.49
C GLU A 225 -4.85 -1.92 -5.24
N THR A 226 -4.54 -0.72 -4.74
CA THR A 226 -5.14 -0.19 -3.51
C THR A 226 -6.58 0.29 -3.74
N PHE A 227 -6.81 1.06 -4.81
CA PHE A 227 -8.05 1.84 -4.97
C PHE A 227 -8.93 1.37 -6.13
N GLY A 228 -8.37 0.64 -7.11
CA GLY A 228 -9.04 0.33 -8.37
C GLY A 228 -10.36 -0.40 -8.21
N ASN A 229 -10.45 -1.29 -7.21
CA ASN A 229 -11.66 -2.06 -6.89
C ASN A 229 -12.46 -1.51 -5.69
N THR A 230 -12.01 -0.42 -5.08
CA THR A 230 -12.67 0.25 -3.94
C THR A 230 -13.13 1.65 -4.33
N PHE A 231 -12.45 2.70 -3.88
CA PHE A 231 -12.81 4.09 -4.17
C PHE A 231 -12.77 4.41 -5.65
N GLY A 232 -11.75 3.93 -6.38
CA GLY A 232 -11.60 4.15 -7.80
C GLY A 232 -12.79 3.62 -8.61
N LYS A 233 -13.24 2.40 -8.29
CA LYS A 233 -14.43 1.75 -8.86
C LYS A 233 -15.69 2.58 -8.68
N LEU A 234 -15.90 3.12 -7.48
CA LEU A 234 -17.12 3.87 -7.16
C LEU A 234 -17.08 5.32 -7.66
N LEU A 235 -15.92 5.98 -7.57
CA LEU A 235 -15.77 7.39 -7.91
C LEU A 235 -15.66 7.64 -9.42
N THR A 236 -15.17 6.69 -10.21
CA THR A 236 -14.98 6.88 -11.66
C THR A 236 -16.28 7.20 -12.42
N VAL A 237 -17.43 6.75 -11.89
CA VAL A 237 -18.76 6.96 -12.49
C VAL A 237 -19.47 8.21 -11.96
N THR A 238 -18.83 8.96 -11.06
CA THR A 238 -19.39 10.19 -10.47
C THR A 238 -18.96 11.43 -11.26
N PRO A 239 -19.72 12.54 -11.20
CA PRO A 239 -19.35 13.78 -11.89
C PRO A 239 -18.29 14.61 -11.15
N TYR A 240 -18.00 14.31 -9.88
CA TYR A 240 -17.16 15.13 -9.00
C TYR A 240 -15.77 14.52 -8.72
N ALA A 241 -15.43 13.38 -9.33
CA ALA A 241 -14.10 12.80 -9.23
C ALA A 241 -13.67 12.10 -10.52
N ASP A 242 -12.38 12.23 -10.82
CA ASP A 242 -11.72 11.57 -11.93
C ASP A 242 -10.43 10.90 -11.45
N PRO A 243 -10.50 9.62 -11.02
CA PRO A 243 -9.37 8.92 -10.44
C PRO A 243 -8.17 8.79 -11.39
N VAL A 244 -6.99 9.14 -10.90
CA VAL A 244 -5.68 8.85 -11.50
C VAL A 244 -4.85 8.16 -10.43
N TYR A 245 -4.17 7.07 -10.78
CA TYR A 245 -3.40 6.29 -9.82
C TYR A 245 -1.91 6.55 -10.00
N ILE A 246 -1.11 6.26 -8.98
CA ILE A 246 0.35 6.26 -9.08
C ILE A 246 0.91 4.89 -8.69
N SER A 247 1.85 4.39 -9.47
CA SER A 247 2.62 3.17 -9.17
C SER A 247 4.08 3.54 -8.98
N ILE A 248 4.44 3.80 -7.73
CA ILE A 248 5.80 4.19 -7.35
C ILE A 248 6.71 2.96 -7.48
N PRO A 249 7.86 3.08 -8.19
CA PRO A 249 8.77 1.95 -8.38
C PRO A 249 9.18 1.27 -7.06
N GLY A 250 9.23 -0.07 -7.10
CA GLY A 250 9.47 -0.87 -5.90
C GLY A 250 8.27 -0.92 -4.94
N ASN A 251 7.07 -0.55 -5.41
CA ASN A 251 5.81 -0.55 -4.64
C ASN A 251 5.92 0.24 -3.34
N SER A 252 6.49 1.45 -3.40
CA SER A 252 6.70 2.32 -2.22
C SER A 252 7.52 1.68 -1.09
N LEU A 253 8.38 0.69 -1.39
CA LEU A 253 9.30 0.10 -0.40
C LEU A 253 10.66 0.83 -0.31
N GLY A 254 10.94 1.71 -1.27
CA GLY A 254 12.14 2.54 -1.33
C GLY A 254 12.15 3.69 -0.31
N ASP A 255 13.12 4.60 -0.43
CA ASP A 255 13.20 5.79 0.43
C ASP A 255 11.94 6.67 0.26
N VAL A 256 11.22 6.94 1.35
CA VAL A 256 9.97 7.73 1.37
C VAL A 256 10.19 9.13 0.78
N GLN A 257 11.40 9.69 0.89
CA GLN A 257 11.73 10.99 0.29
C GLN A 257 11.77 10.92 -1.24
N ILE A 258 12.14 9.78 -1.81
CA ILE A 258 12.07 9.51 -3.25
C ILE A 258 10.63 9.22 -3.66
N ASN A 259 9.88 8.46 -2.87
CA ASN A 259 8.46 8.20 -3.12
C ASN A 259 7.67 9.52 -3.19
N ALA A 260 7.96 10.46 -2.29
CA ALA A 260 7.41 11.81 -2.32
C ALA A 260 7.77 12.62 -3.59
N GLU A 261 8.95 12.41 -4.21
CA GLU A 261 9.26 13.03 -5.50
C GLU A 261 8.27 12.60 -6.59
N TYR A 262 7.91 11.31 -6.62
CA TYR A 262 6.88 10.79 -7.55
C TYR A 262 5.53 11.44 -7.32
N VAL A 263 5.13 11.60 -6.06
CA VAL A 263 3.84 12.22 -5.69
C VAL A 263 3.82 13.72 -6.02
N ALA A 264 4.85 14.47 -5.62
CA ALA A 264 4.96 15.89 -5.93
C ALA A 264 4.92 16.14 -7.45
N TYR A 265 5.62 15.31 -8.23
CA TYR A 265 5.59 15.39 -9.69
C TYR A 265 4.21 15.03 -10.25
N ALA A 266 3.59 13.95 -9.77
CA ALA A 266 2.29 13.51 -10.25
C ALA A 266 1.19 14.56 -10.02
N LEU A 267 1.17 15.21 -8.86
CA LEU A 267 0.24 16.30 -8.56
C LEU A 267 0.37 17.45 -9.56
N GLN A 268 1.61 17.91 -9.80
CA GLN A 268 1.85 18.99 -10.74
C GLN A 268 1.55 18.57 -12.19
N TYR A 269 1.87 17.33 -12.57
CA TYR A 269 1.60 16.81 -13.91
C TYR A 269 0.11 16.71 -14.20
N VAL A 270 -0.65 16.09 -13.29
CA VAL A 270 -2.11 15.98 -13.41
C VAL A 270 -2.74 17.37 -13.47
N GLN A 271 -2.21 18.35 -12.74
CA GLN A 271 -2.73 19.73 -12.72
C GLN A 271 -2.51 20.40 -14.08
N ALA A 272 -1.32 20.21 -14.65
CA ALA A 272 -0.96 20.82 -15.93
C ALA A 272 -1.77 20.27 -17.11
N ILE A 273 -2.11 18.96 -17.09
CA ILE A 273 -2.89 18.30 -18.16
C ILE A 273 -4.40 18.47 -18.00
N SER A 274 -4.91 18.65 -16.78
CA SER A 274 -6.34 18.90 -16.52
C SER A 274 -6.69 20.39 -16.49
N ASN A 275 -5.70 21.24 -16.23
CA ASN A 275 -5.87 22.67 -15.95
C ASN A 275 -6.89 22.95 -14.82
N GLN A 276 -6.96 22.05 -13.84
CA GLN A 276 -7.86 22.13 -12.69
C GLN A 276 -7.08 21.94 -11.39
N ASN A 277 -7.66 22.47 -10.31
CA ASN A 277 -7.28 22.08 -8.96
C ASN A 277 -7.57 20.59 -8.74
N ILE A 278 -6.85 19.99 -7.79
CA ILE A 278 -6.78 18.53 -7.61
C ILE A 278 -7.10 18.15 -6.18
N THR A 279 -7.83 17.06 -6.01
CA THR A 279 -7.89 16.34 -4.73
C THR A 279 -6.85 15.22 -4.71
N VAL A 280 -6.21 15.00 -3.57
CA VAL A 280 -5.34 13.85 -3.36
C VAL A 280 -5.92 12.94 -2.29
N MET A 281 -5.99 11.66 -2.60
CA MET A 281 -6.38 10.62 -1.66
C MET A 281 -5.26 9.63 -1.47
N THR A 282 -5.06 9.19 -0.24
CA THR A 282 -3.96 8.31 0.12
C THR A 282 -4.43 7.18 1.00
N TRP A 283 -3.61 6.14 1.06
CA TRP A 283 -3.70 5.09 2.06
C TRP A 283 -2.32 4.88 2.69
N SER A 284 -2.27 4.66 4.01
CA SER A 284 -1.03 4.29 4.72
C SER A 284 0.10 5.30 4.44
N GLN A 285 1.31 4.82 4.12
CA GLN A 285 2.49 5.61 3.73
C GLN A 285 2.22 6.69 2.67
N GLY A 286 1.25 6.52 1.77
CA GLY A 286 0.92 7.56 0.79
C GLY A 286 0.61 8.91 1.44
N ALA A 287 0.14 8.89 2.70
CA ALA A 287 -0.05 10.10 3.49
C ALA A 287 1.27 10.80 3.84
N LEU A 288 2.31 10.05 4.17
CA LEU A 288 3.67 10.56 4.37
C LEU A 288 4.24 11.12 3.07
N ASP A 289 4.04 10.41 1.94
CA ASP A 289 4.51 10.87 0.63
C ASP A 289 3.89 12.22 0.26
N VAL A 290 2.57 12.37 0.46
CA VAL A 290 1.83 13.62 0.22
C VAL A 290 2.23 14.72 1.20
N GLN A 291 2.31 14.42 2.50
CA GLN A 291 2.66 15.42 3.51
C GLN A 291 4.09 15.93 3.33
N TRP A 292 5.04 15.05 2.99
CA TRP A 292 6.40 15.42 2.61
C TRP A 292 6.42 16.26 1.33
N SER A 293 5.63 15.87 0.33
CA SER A 293 5.47 16.65 -0.92
C SER A 293 4.94 18.05 -0.65
N LEU A 294 3.88 18.18 0.17
CA LEU A 294 3.31 19.46 0.56
C LEU A 294 4.33 20.31 1.32
N LYS A 295 5.15 19.71 2.19
CA LYS A 295 6.20 20.41 2.93
C LYS A 295 7.29 20.98 2.01
N TYR A 296 7.85 20.17 1.11
CA TYR A 296 9.06 20.51 0.36
C TYR A 296 8.82 20.99 -1.09
N TRP A 297 7.63 20.80 -1.66
CA TRP A 297 7.18 21.39 -2.93
C TRP A 297 6.00 22.33 -2.69
N PRO A 298 6.19 23.45 -1.97
CA PRO A 298 5.11 24.32 -1.51
C PRO A 298 4.21 24.85 -2.63
N SER A 299 4.68 24.89 -3.87
CA SER A 299 3.86 25.29 -5.01
C SER A 299 2.62 24.43 -5.25
N ILE A 300 2.62 23.17 -4.79
CA ILE A 300 1.45 22.28 -4.95
C ILE A 300 0.29 22.66 -4.05
N ARG A 301 0.57 23.35 -2.93
CA ARG A 301 -0.46 23.83 -1.98
C ARG A 301 -1.46 24.80 -2.62
N ASN A 302 -1.07 25.45 -3.72
CA ASN A 302 -1.91 26.44 -4.40
C ASN A 302 -3.05 25.83 -5.21
N PHE A 303 -2.97 24.54 -5.54
CA PHE A 303 -3.95 23.87 -6.39
C PHE A 303 -4.46 22.54 -5.83
N VAL A 304 -3.86 22.02 -4.75
CA VAL A 304 -4.44 20.88 -4.03
C VAL A 304 -5.57 21.40 -3.14
N THR A 305 -6.82 21.01 -3.44
CA THR A 305 -8.00 21.46 -2.68
C THR A 305 -8.25 20.63 -1.43
N ASP A 306 -7.97 19.34 -1.50
CA ASP A 306 -8.24 18.39 -0.41
C ASP A 306 -7.16 17.32 -0.35
N PHE A 307 -6.74 17.00 0.87
CA PHE A 307 -5.91 15.85 1.21
C PHE A 307 -6.73 14.87 2.06
N ILE A 308 -7.13 13.75 1.47
CA ILE A 308 -7.97 12.73 2.08
C ILE A 308 -7.11 11.51 2.40
N ALA A 309 -6.81 11.29 3.66
CA ALA A 309 -5.86 10.28 4.11
C ALA A 309 -6.57 9.13 4.84
N ILE A 310 -6.50 7.92 4.28
CA ILE A 310 -7.09 6.70 4.85
C ILE A 310 -6.01 5.92 5.59
N SER A 311 -6.26 5.61 6.86
CA SER A 311 -5.29 4.98 7.77
C SER A 311 -3.88 5.60 7.71
N PRO A 312 -3.73 6.94 7.78
CA PRO A 312 -2.42 7.56 7.67
C PRO A 312 -1.55 7.30 8.90
N ASP A 313 -0.24 7.37 8.71
CA ASP A 313 0.77 7.21 9.74
C ASP A 313 1.65 8.46 9.86
N PHE A 314 1.07 9.66 10.02
CA PHE A 314 1.80 10.93 10.13
C PHE A 314 2.78 11.02 11.32
N HIS A 315 2.74 10.06 12.24
CA HIS A 315 3.73 9.90 13.31
C HIS A 315 4.45 8.55 13.24
N GLY A 316 4.40 7.88 12.09
CA GLY A 316 4.89 6.52 11.91
C GLY A 316 4.14 5.51 12.77
N THR A 317 4.78 4.38 13.04
CA THR A 317 4.22 3.31 13.87
C THR A 317 5.25 2.75 14.83
N ARG A 318 4.79 2.35 16.02
CA ARG A 318 5.60 1.63 17.01
C ARG A 318 5.84 0.17 16.61
N LEU A 319 5.12 -0.32 15.61
CA LEU A 319 5.18 -1.70 15.15
C LEU A 319 6.09 -1.90 13.93
N ALA A 320 6.72 -0.84 13.41
CA ALA A 320 7.46 -0.88 12.14
C ALA A 320 8.49 -2.01 12.08
N TYR A 321 9.27 -2.20 13.16
CA TYR A 321 10.33 -3.21 13.18
C TYR A 321 9.81 -4.66 13.24
N LEU A 322 8.52 -4.90 13.51
CA LEU A 322 7.91 -6.22 13.37
C LEU A 322 7.86 -6.68 11.91
N LEU A 323 7.89 -5.73 10.96
CA LEU A 323 7.91 -6.00 9.51
C LEU A 323 9.32 -6.27 8.98
N CYS A 324 10.34 -6.19 9.83
CA CYS A 324 11.73 -6.38 9.45
C CYS A 324 12.23 -7.80 9.77
N SER A 325 13.27 -8.23 9.07
CA SER A 325 13.93 -9.51 9.33
C SER A 325 15.11 -9.30 10.25
N GLY A 326 15.08 -9.91 11.44
CA GLY A 326 16.24 -9.93 12.34
C GLY A 326 17.38 -10.78 11.75
N ASN A 327 18.61 -10.49 12.17
CA ASN A 327 19.76 -11.38 12.11
C ASN A 327 20.38 -11.43 13.52
N THR A 328 20.08 -12.49 14.25
CA THR A 328 20.45 -12.66 15.66
C THR A 328 21.95 -12.89 15.84
N ASN A 329 22.66 -13.39 14.82
CA ASN A 329 24.10 -13.66 14.90
C ASN A 329 24.95 -12.39 14.94
N ILE A 330 24.47 -11.31 14.32
CA ILE A 330 25.18 -10.02 14.26
C ILE A 330 24.40 -8.89 14.93
N ASN A 331 23.29 -9.20 15.60
CA ASN A 331 22.39 -8.26 16.27
C ASN A 331 21.96 -7.10 15.35
N MET A 332 21.56 -7.42 14.11
CA MET A 332 21.10 -6.45 13.12
C MET A 332 19.67 -6.75 12.70
N ILE A 333 18.91 -5.72 12.36
CA ILE A 333 17.55 -5.85 11.82
C ILE A 333 17.56 -5.27 10.41
N GLY A 334 17.27 -6.11 9.42
CA GLY A 334 17.14 -5.73 8.02
C GLY A 334 15.69 -5.39 7.68
N CYS A 335 15.46 -4.18 7.20
CA CYS A 335 14.15 -3.66 6.80
C CYS A 335 14.13 -3.25 5.33
N THR A 336 12.98 -2.86 4.81
CA THR A 336 12.96 -1.97 3.64
C THR A 336 13.27 -0.53 4.08
N PRO A 337 13.81 0.32 3.19
CA PRO A 337 13.98 1.74 3.48
C PRO A 337 12.71 2.41 4.03
N ALA A 338 11.57 2.20 3.36
CA ALA A 338 10.30 2.79 3.77
C ALA A 338 9.85 2.38 5.17
N VAL A 339 9.97 1.09 5.52
CA VAL A 339 9.58 0.60 6.85
C VAL A 339 10.46 1.22 7.93
N SER A 340 11.76 1.37 7.69
CA SER A 340 12.67 2.02 8.64
C SER A 340 12.28 3.49 8.87
N GLN A 341 11.87 4.19 7.82
CA GLN A 341 11.43 5.58 7.88
C GLN A 341 10.06 5.74 8.51
N GLN A 342 9.18 4.73 8.43
CA GLN A 342 7.86 4.73 9.09
C GLN A 342 7.93 4.36 10.59
N ALA A 343 9.11 4.09 11.15
CA ALA A 343 9.23 3.90 12.60
C ALA A 343 8.86 5.19 13.36
N TYR A 344 8.11 5.06 14.46
CA TYR A 344 7.48 6.18 15.19
C TYR A 344 8.43 7.34 15.53
N ASN A 345 9.69 7.03 15.83
CA ASN A 345 10.74 8.00 16.19
C ASN A 345 11.89 8.05 15.17
N SER A 346 11.65 7.66 13.92
CA SER A 346 12.67 7.72 12.85
C SER A 346 13.13 9.17 12.62
N ARG A 347 14.30 9.35 12.01
CA ARG A 347 14.80 10.68 11.64
C ARG A 347 13.86 11.34 10.62
N PHE A 348 13.33 10.55 9.69
CA PHE A 348 12.35 10.95 8.70
C PHE A 348 11.07 11.49 9.34
N ILE A 349 10.41 10.73 10.23
CA ILE A 349 9.17 11.18 10.88
C ILE A 349 9.42 12.42 11.71
N ASN A 350 10.49 12.44 12.50
CA ASN A 350 10.85 13.61 13.29
C ASN A 350 11.06 14.85 12.40
N ARG A 351 11.79 14.71 11.29
CA ARG A 351 12.03 15.81 10.36
C ARG A 351 10.76 16.23 9.62
N MET A 352 9.94 15.29 9.17
CA MET A 352 8.66 15.60 8.51
C MET A 352 7.80 16.46 9.44
N ARG A 353 7.66 16.05 10.70
CA ARG A 353 6.81 16.69 11.70
C ARG A 353 7.31 18.06 12.18
N GLN A 354 8.61 18.32 12.10
CA GLN A 354 9.19 19.63 12.46
C GLN A 354 8.66 20.77 11.57
N ASP A 355 8.80 22.00 12.05
CA ASP A 355 8.50 23.24 11.31
C ASP A 355 7.09 23.31 10.71
N GLY A 356 6.11 22.78 11.45
CA GLY A 356 4.71 22.77 11.05
C GLY A 356 4.29 21.62 10.14
N GLY A 357 5.16 20.66 9.86
CA GLY A 357 4.79 19.49 9.06
C GLY A 357 3.96 18.42 9.79
N ASP A 358 3.72 18.58 11.09
CA ASP A 358 2.68 17.86 11.83
C ASP A 358 1.32 18.58 11.84
N SER A 359 1.21 19.67 11.10
CA SER A 359 -0.02 20.42 10.84
C SER A 359 -0.39 20.37 9.35
N SER A 360 -1.67 20.58 9.05
CA SER A 360 -2.20 20.60 7.68
C SER A 360 -1.67 21.80 6.86
N TYR A 361 -1.30 21.51 5.62
CA TYR A 361 -0.98 22.53 4.61
C TYR A 361 -2.19 22.92 3.74
N VAL A 362 -3.13 22.00 3.56
CA VAL A 362 -4.37 22.10 2.76
C VAL A 362 -5.51 21.43 3.53
N PRO A 363 -6.80 21.66 3.20
CA PRO A 363 -7.90 20.98 3.87
C PRO A 363 -7.66 19.47 3.96
N THR A 364 -7.62 18.92 5.17
CA THR A 364 -7.18 17.53 5.39
C THR A 364 -8.24 16.72 6.13
N THR A 365 -8.65 15.60 5.53
CA THR A 365 -9.58 14.62 6.12
C THR A 365 -8.82 13.36 6.44
N THR A 366 -8.81 12.90 7.69
CA THR A 366 -8.20 11.63 8.09
C THR A 366 -9.27 10.68 8.58
N VAL A 367 -9.20 9.42 8.17
CA VAL A 367 -10.11 8.36 8.62
C VAL A 367 -9.28 7.15 9.02
N TYR A 368 -9.46 6.66 10.24
CA TYR A 368 -8.63 5.60 10.80
C TYR A 368 -9.39 4.75 11.82
N SER A 369 -8.81 3.62 12.18
CA SER A 369 -9.40 2.62 13.07
C SER A 369 -8.48 2.34 14.24
N GLN A 370 -9.05 2.16 15.44
CA GLN A 370 -8.25 1.75 16.61
C GLN A 370 -7.74 0.30 16.48
N TYR A 371 -8.35 -0.50 15.60
CA TYR A 371 -8.00 -1.91 15.36
C TYR A 371 -6.94 -2.09 14.27
N ASP A 372 -6.37 -1.00 13.77
CA ASP A 372 -5.26 -1.00 12.81
C ASP A 372 -4.07 -1.81 13.35
N GLU A 373 -3.75 -2.91 12.69
CA GLU A 373 -2.74 -3.90 13.09
C GLU A 373 -1.32 -3.53 12.64
N ILE A 374 -1.19 -2.49 11.81
CA ILE A 374 0.09 -2.04 11.24
C ILE A 374 0.55 -0.74 11.90
N VAL A 375 -0.36 0.22 12.02
CA VAL A 375 -0.09 1.55 12.56
C VAL A 375 -0.59 1.61 13.99
N GLN A 376 0.33 1.81 14.93
CA GLN A 376 -0.03 2.06 16.33
C GLN A 376 0.88 3.12 16.95
N PRO A 377 0.34 3.98 17.85
CA PRO A 377 -1.07 4.04 18.27
C PRO A 377 -2.00 4.60 17.19
N GLN A 378 -3.24 4.10 17.10
CA GLN A 378 -4.33 4.67 16.27
C GLN A 378 -5.58 5.06 17.09
N SER A 379 -5.39 5.32 18.38
CA SER A 379 -6.44 5.83 19.25
C SER A 379 -5.89 6.86 20.25
N GLY A 380 -6.80 7.67 20.79
CA GLY A 380 -6.48 8.74 21.71
C GLY A 380 -5.64 9.86 21.09
N ARG A 381 -5.15 10.76 21.93
CA ARG A 381 -4.47 12.01 21.52
C ARG A 381 -3.13 11.81 20.81
N GLN A 382 -2.58 10.60 20.83
CA GLN A 382 -1.30 10.27 20.21
C GLN A 382 -1.47 9.45 18.92
N ALA A 383 -2.71 9.22 18.47
CA ALA A 383 -2.99 8.46 17.26
C ALA A 383 -2.16 9.00 16.08
N SER A 384 -1.47 8.11 15.39
CA SER A 384 -0.53 8.46 14.32
C SER A 384 -1.24 9.16 13.16
N ALA A 385 -2.49 8.78 12.91
CA ALA A 385 -3.33 9.38 11.89
C ALA A 385 -3.73 10.84 12.17
N MET A 386 -3.58 11.35 13.39
CA MET A 386 -3.97 12.71 13.73
C MET A 386 -3.00 13.74 13.14
N ILE A 387 -3.56 14.69 12.39
CA ILE A 387 -2.86 15.90 11.94
C ILE A 387 -3.47 17.12 12.62
N ARG A 388 -2.61 18.07 13.04
CA ARG A 388 -3.08 19.32 13.67
C ARG A 388 -3.61 20.29 12.63
N GLU A 389 -4.52 21.17 13.03
CA GLU A 389 -4.87 22.31 12.20
C GLU A 389 -3.64 23.22 12.03
N GLY A 390 -3.35 23.58 10.78
CA GLY A 390 -2.26 24.48 10.40
C GLY A 390 -2.80 25.65 9.60
N ASN A 391 -2.41 25.72 8.33
CA ASN A 391 -2.86 26.77 7.40
C ASN A 391 -4.26 26.48 6.81
N ALA A 392 -4.82 25.31 7.09
CA ALA A 392 -6.08 24.85 6.52
C ALA A 392 -6.84 23.96 7.52
N PRO A 393 -8.18 23.89 7.43
CA PRO A 393 -9.01 23.12 8.35
C PRO A 393 -8.73 21.62 8.29
N VAL A 394 -8.96 20.92 9.41
CA VAL A 394 -8.77 19.47 9.53
C VAL A 394 -10.00 18.77 10.07
N SER A 395 -10.20 17.52 9.63
CA SER A 395 -11.18 16.59 10.19
C SER A 395 -10.47 15.27 10.46
N ASN A 396 -10.31 14.91 11.74
CA ASN A 396 -9.71 13.64 12.14
C ASN A 396 -10.79 12.69 12.66
N THR A 397 -11.09 11.63 11.92
CA THR A 397 -12.19 10.69 12.24
C THR A 397 -11.68 9.32 12.65
N LEU A 398 -11.78 9.01 13.95
CA LEU A 398 -11.66 7.65 14.46
C LEU A 398 -13.02 6.95 14.32
N LEU A 399 -13.09 5.89 13.50
CA LEU A 399 -14.33 5.17 13.19
C LEU A 399 -15.08 4.71 14.44
N GLN A 400 -14.37 4.18 15.44
CA GLN A 400 -14.98 3.62 16.65
C GLN A 400 -15.57 4.69 17.58
N GLU A 401 -15.08 5.93 17.52
CA GLU A 401 -15.67 7.07 18.24
C GLU A 401 -16.82 7.67 17.45
N ALA A 402 -16.62 7.89 16.15
CA ALA A 402 -17.59 8.52 15.26
C ALA A 402 -18.89 7.72 15.10
N CYS A 403 -18.78 6.41 14.96
CA CYS A 403 -19.88 5.48 14.67
C CYS A 403 -20.25 4.59 15.84
N ARG A 404 -19.94 5.02 17.08
CA ARG A 404 -20.09 4.21 18.30
C ARG A 404 -21.44 3.49 18.37
N GLY A 405 -21.38 2.16 18.47
CA GLY A 405 -22.57 1.31 18.62
C GLY A 405 -23.29 0.99 17.32
N GLN A 406 -22.73 1.36 16.16
CA GLN A 406 -23.24 1.03 14.84
C GLN A 406 -22.22 0.23 14.02
N GLU A 407 -22.61 -0.30 12.87
CA GLU A 407 -21.75 -1.14 12.03
C GLU A 407 -20.45 -0.45 11.59
N GLY A 408 -20.49 0.85 11.32
CA GLY A 408 -19.32 1.66 10.97
C GLY A 408 -18.27 1.79 12.09
N SER A 409 -18.56 1.32 13.31
CA SER A 409 -17.56 1.14 14.39
C SER A 409 -16.93 -0.25 14.42
N GLY A 410 -17.10 -1.03 13.35
CA GLY A 410 -16.62 -2.39 13.21
C GLY A 410 -15.10 -2.55 13.35
N LEU A 411 -14.67 -3.81 13.29
CA LEU A 411 -13.27 -4.20 13.37
C LEU A 411 -12.59 -4.00 12.02
N TYR A 412 -12.31 -2.75 11.67
CA TYR A 412 -11.54 -2.43 10.48
C TYR A 412 -10.04 -2.52 10.79
N LEU A 413 -9.36 -3.44 10.13
CA LEU A 413 -7.90 -3.50 10.03
C LEU A 413 -7.35 -2.31 9.21
N HIS A 414 -6.04 -2.24 9.03
CA HIS A 414 -5.35 -1.11 8.38
C HIS A 414 -5.86 -0.84 6.95
N GLU A 415 -5.89 -1.87 6.11
CA GLU A 415 -6.53 -1.91 4.80
C GLU A 415 -8.05 -1.93 4.92
N GLY A 416 -8.60 -2.44 6.02
CA GLY A 416 -10.03 -2.59 6.22
C GLY A 416 -10.81 -1.27 6.11
N VAL A 417 -10.17 -0.16 6.49
CA VAL A 417 -10.77 1.19 6.33
C VAL A 417 -11.06 1.52 4.86
N LEU A 418 -10.40 0.87 3.89
CA LEU A 418 -10.62 1.10 2.46
C LEU A 418 -12.00 0.64 1.96
N TYR A 419 -12.67 -0.27 2.68
CA TYR A 419 -14.05 -0.66 2.39
C TYR A 419 -15.04 -0.12 3.42
N SER A 420 -14.65 0.80 4.30
CA SER A 420 -15.57 1.41 5.27
C SER A 420 -16.59 2.32 4.58
N ALA A 421 -17.88 2.09 4.84
CA ALA A 421 -18.97 2.96 4.36
C ALA A 421 -18.79 4.41 4.83
N THR A 422 -18.33 4.60 6.07
CA THR A 422 -18.09 5.93 6.65
C THR A 422 -16.88 6.61 6.05
N ALA A 423 -15.79 5.87 5.79
CA ALA A 423 -14.64 6.44 5.06
C ALA A 423 -15.06 6.90 3.66
N TYR A 424 -15.81 6.07 2.92
CA TYR A 424 -16.35 6.42 1.61
C TYR A 424 -17.24 7.66 1.64
N ALA A 425 -18.14 7.76 2.62
CA ALA A 425 -19.01 8.92 2.76
C ALA A 425 -18.22 10.20 3.08
N LEU A 426 -17.19 10.13 3.92
CA LEU A 426 -16.30 11.28 4.20
C LEU A 426 -15.52 11.73 2.97
N VAL A 427 -15.11 10.79 2.10
CA VAL A 427 -14.46 11.12 0.83
C VAL A 427 -15.41 11.88 -0.08
N ILE A 428 -16.63 11.38 -0.29
CA ILE A 428 -17.64 12.09 -1.09
C ILE A 428 -17.91 13.48 -0.50
N ASP A 429 -18.07 13.55 0.82
CA ASP A 429 -18.39 14.80 1.50
C ASP A 429 -17.30 15.86 1.32
N ALA A 430 -16.02 15.48 1.44
CA ALA A 430 -14.88 16.35 1.13
C ALA A 430 -14.87 16.80 -0.34
N LEU A 431 -15.19 15.90 -1.27
CA LEU A 431 -15.22 16.21 -2.71
C LEU A 431 -16.38 17.13 -3.14
N THR A 432 -17.40 17.30 -2.28
CA THR A 432 -18.65 17.99 -2.64
C THR A 432 -18.95 19.20 -1.75
N HIS A 433 -18.06 19.54 -0.82
CA HIS A 433 -18.20 20.68 0.09
C HIS A 433 -16.86 21.40 0.24
N ASP A 434 -16.92 22.67 0.65
CA ASP A 434 -15.72 23.41 1.04
C ASP A 434 -15.15 22.85 2.35
N GLY A 435 -13.84 22.62 2.36
CA GLY A 435 -13.11 22.11 3.52
C GLY A 435 -13.19 20.59 3.68
N PRO A 436 -12.62 20.03 4.75
CA PRO A 436 -12.52 18.59 4.92
C PRO A 436 -13.89 17.93 5.09
N GLY A 437 -13.92 16.61 4.86
CA GLY A 437 -15.08 15.77 5.09
C GLY A 437 -15.53 15.82 6.55
N SER A 438 -16.83 15.96 6.77
CA SER A 438 -17.43 16.15 8.09
C SER A 438 -18.30 14.97 8.47
N ILE A 439 -17.96 14.32 9.58
CA ILE A 439 -18.75 13.21 10.12
C ILE A 439 -20.20 13.62 10.44
N ASP A 440 -20.45 14.89 10.78
CA ASP A 440 -21.79 15.37 11.09
C ASP A 440 -22.70 15.38 9.86
N ARG A 441 -22.14 15.59 8.65
CA ARG A 441 -22.90 15.55 7.39
C ARG A 441 -23.20 14.13 6.91
N VAL A 442 -22.38 13.15 7.31
CA VAL A 442 -22.45 11.77 6.82
C VAL A 442 -22.71 10.71 7.89
N ARG A 443 -23.21 11.11 9.06
CA ARG A 443 -23.40 10.22 10.21
C ARG A 443 -24.33 9.03 9.93
N ASN A 444 -25.22 9.13 8.94
CA ASN A 444 -26.08 8.03 8.48
C ASN A 444 -25.29 6.84 7.92
N SER A 445 -24.09 7.08 7.36
CA SER A 445 -23.19 6.03 6.85
C SER A 445 -22.76 5.03 7.93
N CYS A 446 -22.76 5.42 9.20
CA CYS A 446 -22.38 4.56 10.31
C CYS A 446 -23.26 3.31 10.45
N SER A 447 -24.45 3.29 9.84
CA SER A 447 -25.36 2.14 9.85
C SER A 447 -24.92 0.99 8.97
N GLN A 448 -23.88 1.18 8.14
CA GLN A 448 -23.40 0.20 7.17
C GLN A 448 -21.92 -0.11 7.39
N THR A 449 -21.53 -1.37 7.12
CA THR A 449 -20.12 -1.77 7.13
C THR A 449 -19.39 -1.32 5.86
N THR A 450 -19.99 -1.57 4.70
CA THR A 450 -19.43 -1.26 3.37
C THR A 450 -20.36 -0.34 2.58
N PRO A 451 -19.81 0.56 1.73
CA PRO A 451 -20.64 1.40 0.88
C PRO A 451 -21.36 0.56 -0.19
N GLU A 452 -22.48 1.09 -0.69
CA GLU A 452 -23.17 0.50 -1.83
C GLU A 452 -22.23 0.43 -3.06
N GLY A 453 -22.25 -0.70 -3.76
CA GLY A 453 -21.42 -0.95 -4.95
C GLY A 453 -20.13 -1.74 -4.69
N LEU A 454 -19.74 -1.96 -3.42
CA LEU A 454 -18.74 -2.97 -3.07
C LEU A 454 -19.39 -4.32 -2.80
N SER A 455 -18.82 -5.36 -3.38
CA SER A 455 -19.20 -6.75 -3.22
C SER A 455 -18.34 -7.43 -2.15
N ASP A 456 -18.78 -8.61 -1.69
CA ASP A 456 -17.97 -9.45 -0.79
C ASP A 456 -16.58 -9.76 -1.36
N LEU A 457 -16.48 -9.94 -2.69
CA LEU A 457 -15.20 -10.18 -3.37
C LEU A 457 -14.29 -8.96 -3.36
N ASP A 458 -14.84 -7.74 -3.40
CA ASP A 458 -14.02 -6.54 -3.27
C ASP A 458 -13.40 -6.47 -1.86
N VAL A 459 -14.17 -6.82 -0.81
CA VAL A 459 -13.67 -6.90 0.57
C VAL A 459 -12.59 -7.98 0.72
N VAL A 460 -12.81 -9.18 0.14
CA VAL A 460 -11.77 -10.22 0.11
C VAL A 460 -10.51 -9.74 -0.62
N GLY A 461 -10.66 -8.99 -1.72
CA GLY A 461 -9.54 -8.41 -2.45
C GLY A 461 -8.75 -7.40 -1.63
N VAL A 462 -9.42 -6.55 -0.84
CA VAL A 462 -8.76 -5.61 0.09
C VAL A 462 -8.00 -6.37 1.17
N GLU A 463 -8.61 -7.34 1.84
CA GLU A 463 -7.91 -8.13 2.86
C GLU A 463 -6.77 -8.97 2.26
N ALA A 464 -6.89 -9.43 1.01
CA ALA A 464 -5.79 -10.11 0.31
C ALA A 464 -4.62 -9.15 -0.03
N LEU A 465 -4.83 -7.83 -0.03
CA LEU A 465 -3.78 -6.85 -0.28
C LEU A 465 -2.68 -6.91 0.78
N ILE A 466 -3.03 -7.13 2.06
CA ILE A 466 -2.03 -7.21 3.12
C ILE A 466 -1.12 -8.44 2.95
N VAL A 467 -1.65 -9.55 2.41
CA VAL A 467 -0.87 -10.74 2.06
C VAL A 467 0.15 -10.43 0.96
N ILE A 468 -0.26 -9.68 -0.07
CA ILE A 468 0.64 -9.22 -1.15
C ILE A 468 1.76 -8.34 -0.58
N ILE A 469 1.41 -7.42 0.32
CA ILE A 469 2.35 -6.49 0.95
C ILE A 469 3.35 -7.24 1.83
N LEU A 470 2.88 -8.14 2.69
CA LEU A 470 3.73 -8.96 3.56
C LEU A 470 4.68 -9.83 2.73
N PHE A 471 4.19 -10.45 1.64
CA PHE A 471 5.05 -11.18 0.72
C PHE A 471 6.15 -10.29 0.13
N ARG A 472 5.82 -9.09 -0.36
CA ARG A 472 6.78 -8.13 -0.93
C ARG A 472 7.80 -7.65 0.10
N LEU A 473 7.39 -7.38 1.34
CA LEU A 473 8.28 -6.99 2.44
C LEU A 473 9.26 -8.11 2.81
N LEU A 474 8.75 -9.33 2.94
CA LEU A 474 9.54 -10.51 3.28
C LEU A 474 10.58 -10.81 2.19
N THR A 475 10.19 -10.72 0.92
CA THR A 475 11.05 -11.02 -0.25
C THR A 475 11.89 -9.83 -0.74
N PHE A 476 11.70 -8.63 -0.20
CA PHE A 476 12.50 -7.45 -0.56
C PHE A 476 13.98 -7.67 -0.25
N ALA A 477 14.83 -7.41 -1.26
CA ALA A 477 16.28 -7.44 -1.17
C ALA A 477 16.92 -6.40 -2.11
N PRO A 478 18.05 -5.78 -1.73
CA PRO A 478 18.71 -5.91 -0.43
C PRO A 478 17.95 -5.13 0.66
N LYS A 479 17.91 -5.68 1.88
CA LYS A 479 17.40 -5.00 3.07
C LYS A 479 18.40 -3.96 3.57
N VAL A 480 17.91 -2.92 4.23
CA VAL A 480 18.72 -1.90 4.90
C VAL A 480 18.70 -2.11 6.40
N VAL A 481 19.84 -1.84 7.03
CA VAL A 481 20.05 -1.98 8.49
C VAL A 481 20.11 -0.63 9.21
N ARG A 482 20.00 0.44 8.43
CA ARG A 482 19.91 1.82 8.89
C ARG A 482 18.86 2.50 8.04
N GLU A 483 18.10 3.37 8.69
CA GLU A 483 17.26 4.33 7.99
C GLU A 483 18.11 5.11 6.98
N PRO A 484 17.59 5.37 5.76
CA PRO A 484 18.22 6.28 4.80
C PRO A 484 18.57 7.64 5.43
N GLU A 485 19.56 8.31 4.86
CA GLU A 485 19.89 9.67 5.25
C GLU A 485 18.84 10.65 4.71
N LEU A 486 18.64 11.75 5.45
CA LEU A 486 17.76 12.82 4.98
C LEU A 486 18.37 13.48 3.75
N LYS A 487 17.54 13.81 2.76
CA LYS A 487 17.91 14.62 1.61
C LYS A 487 18.41 15.98 2.06
N GLU A 488 19.35 16.56 1.32
CA GLU A 488 19.99 17.83 1.67
C GLU A 488 18.98 18.97 1.91
N TYR A 489 17.94 19.06 1.07
CA TYR A 489 16.88 20.07 1.23
C TYR A 489 16.07 19.92 2.52
N ALA A 490 16.11 18.76 3.16
CA ALA A 490 15.41 18.43 4.39
C ALA A 490 16.35 18.34 5.59
N ALA A 491 17.67 18.40 5.41
CA ALA A 491 18.65 18.24 6.47
C ALA A 491 18.92 19.55 7.24
N ASN A 492 18.58 20.70 6.67
CA ASN A 492 18.84 22.02 7.24
C ASN A 492 17.66 22.60 8.02
#